data_AF-A0A537R3C7-F1
#
_entry.id   AF-A0A537R3C7-F1
#
_cell.length_a   1.000
_cell.length_b   1.000
_cell.length_c   1.000
_cell.angle_alpha   90.00
_cell.angle_beta   90.00
_cell.angle_gamma   90.00
#
_symmetry.space_group_name_H-M   'P 1'
#
loop_
_entity.id
_entity.type
_entity.pdbx_description
1 polymer ?
#
loop_
_entity_poly.entity_id
_entity_poly.type
_entity_poly.pdbx_seq_one_letter_code
_entity_poly.pdbx_strand_id
1 'polypeptide(L)'
;MVTFDLGSDGKFSYKDAETAKLTGSWQWLPTTQFGGVLELTSSAPGSPNKLRFPIAWMNKNTLRFCDANDHCDTLSRQEAPSARRPGS
;
A
#
# COMPACT_ATOMS: atom_id res chain seq x y z
N MET A 1 -14.41 6.07 4.00
CA MET A 1 -13.11 6.37 3.37
C MET A 1 -12.07 5.49 4.05
N VAL A 2 -11.37 4.65 3.27
CA VAL A 2 -10.26 3.84 3.77
C VAL A 2 -8.98 4.65 3.55
N THR A 3 -8.19 4.84 4.60
CA THR A 3 -6.87 5.51 4.50
C THR A 3 -5.79 4.50 4.83
N PHE A 4 -4.81 4.39 3.93
CA PHE A 4 -3.67 3.50 4.08
C PHE A 4 -2.39 4.28 3.80
N ASP A 5 -1.57 4.44 4.82
CA ASP A 5 -0.33 5.22 4.76
C ASP A 5 0.89 4.31 4.92
N LEU A 6 1.84 4.43 4.00
CA LEU A 6 3.16 3.80 4.05
C LEU A 6 4.21 4.89 4.31
N GLY A 7 4.67 5.00 5.55
CA GLY A 7 5.72 5.93 5.93
C GLY A 7 7.06 5.52 5.36
N SER A 8 7.90 6.50 4.99
CA SER A 8 9.28 6.25 4.55
C SER A 8 10.18 5.68 5.66
N ASP A 9 9.72 5.72 6.91
CA ASP A 9 10.34 5.11 8.08
C ASP A 9 10.07 3.60 8.20
N GLY A 10 9.38 3.00 7.22
CA GLY A 10 9.02 1.58 7.23
C GLY A 10 7.83 1.25 8.12
N LYS A 11 7.09 2.26 8.61
CA LYS A 11 5.84 2.05 9.37
C LYS A 11 4.62 2.24 8.49
N PHE A 12 3.56 1.49 8.79
CA PHE A 12 2.27 1.69 8.13
C PHE A 12 1.17 1.98 9.14
N SER A 13 0.13 2.68 8.68
CA SER A 13 -1.13 2.78 9.39
C SER A 13 -2.30 2.59 8.44
N TYR A 14 -3.28 1.82 8.90
CA TYR A 14 -4.56 1.61 8.24
C TYR A 14 -5.68 2.14 9.14
N LYS A 15 -6.60 2.90 8.55
CA LYS A 15 -7.82 3.36 9.19
C LYS A 15 -8.99 3.21 8.21
N ASP A 16 -9.96 2.39 8.58
CA ASP A 16 -11.29 2.37 7.98
C ASP A 16 -12.23 3.26 8.82
N ALA A 17 -13.33 3.71 8.23
CA ALA A 17 -14.36 4.50 8.88
C ALA A 17 -15.00 3.79 10.10
N GLU A 18 -15.00 2.46 10.13
CA GLU A 18 -15.65 1.66 11.18
C GLU A 18 -14.70 0.87 12.09
N THR A 19 -13.47 0.54 11.64
CA THR A 19 -12.51 -0.26 12.44
C THR A 19 -11.44 0.53 13.21
N ALA A 20 -10.89 -0.15 14.23
CA ALA A 20 -9.72 0.30 14.98
C ALA A 20 -8.50 0.53 14.08
N LYS A 21 -7.73 1.58 14.38
CA LYS A 21 -6.47 1.89 13.68
C LYS A 21 -5.50 0.73 13.81
N LEU A 22 -5.16 0.11 12.68
CA LEU A 22 -4.13 -0.93 12.63
C LEU A 22 -2.79 -0.25 12.30
N THR A 23 -1.75 -0.65 13.03
CA THR A 23 -0.39 -0.12 12.85
C THR A 23 0.61 -1.26 12.79
N GLY A 24 1.73 -1.02 12.13
CA GLY A 24 2.77 -2.02 12.00
C GLY A 24 3.96 -1.55 11.21
N SER A 25 4.79 -2.50 10.78
CA SER A 25 5.89 -2.26 9.86
C SER A 25 5.58 -2.82 8.49
N TRP A 26 6.16 -2.21 7.45
CA TRP A 26 6.08 -2.70 6.09
C TRP A 26 7.49 -2.87 5.51
N GLN A 27 7.61 -3.77 4.55
CA GLN A 27 8.82 -3.92 3.75
C GLN A 27 8.47 -4.23 2.30
N TRP A 28 9.31 -3.73 1.39
CA TRP A 28 9.25 -4.06 -0.03
C TRP A 28 10.30 -5.12 -0.37
N LEU A 29 9.84 -6.24 -0.92
CA LEU A 29 10.68 -7.35 -1.35
C LEU A 29 10.68 -7.40 -2.88
N PRO A 30 11.67 -6.80 -3.56
CA PRO A 30 11.72 -6.82 -5.02
C PRO A 30 11.91 -8.25 -5.53
N THR A 31 11.09 -8.66 -6.50
CA THR A 31 11.17 -9.99 -7.12
C THR A 31 11.59 -9.92 -8.59
N THR A 32 11.20 -8.83 -9.28
CA THR A 32 11.54 -8.58 -10.68
C THR A 32 11.85 -7.09 -10.88
N GLN A 33 12.31 -6.72 -12.08
CA GLN A 33 12.53 -5.31 -12.44
C GLN A 33 11.25 -4.46 -12.32
N PHE A 34 10.08 -5.06 -12.52
CA PHE A 34 8.80 -4.36 -12.56
C PHE A 34 7.87 -4.79 -11.42
N GLY A 35 8.35 -5.49 -10.40
CA GLY A 35 7.47 -6.03 -9.38
C GLY A 35 8.17 -6.56 -8.14
N GLY A 36 7.36 -6.85 -7.13
CA GLY A 36 7.82 -7.31 -5.82
C GLY A 36 6.65 -7.68 -4.92
N VAL A 37 6.94 -7.94 -3.66
CA VAL A 37 5.96 -8.25 -2.63
C VAL A 37 6.01 -7.16 -1.57
N LEU A 38 4.87 -6.52 -1.34
CA LEU A 38 4.66 -5.68 -0.16
C LEU A 38 4.29 -6.60 1.02
N GLU A 39 5.12 -6.61 2.05
CA GLU A 39 4.87 -7.38 3.26
C GLU A 39 4.52 -6.43 4.42
N LEU A 40 3.39 -6.66 5.07
CA LEU A 40 2.93 -5.92 6.25
C LEU A 40 3.00 -6.81 7.49
N THR A 41 3.59 -6.28 8.56
CA THR A 41 3.66 -6.95 9.87
C THR A 41 2.90 -6.11 10.88
N SER A 42 1.78 -6.64 11.38
CA SER A 42 0.97 -5.97 12.41
C SER A 42 1.73 -5.89 13.74
N SER A 43 1.61 -4.76 14.44
CA SER A 43 2.10 -4.62 15.82
C SER A 43 1.08 -5.03 16.88
N ALA A 44 -0.12 -5.48 16.48
CA ALA A 44 -1.15 -5.90 17.43
C ALA A 44 -0.71 -7.17 18.20
N PRO A 45 -0.86 -7.20 19.54
CA PRO A 45 -0.54 -8.38 20.34
C PRO A 45 -1.29 -9.62 19.84
N GLY A 46 -0.57 -10.73 19.63
CA GLY A 46 -1.16 -12.00 19.19
C GLY A 46 -1.52 -12.06 17.71
N SER A 47 -1.10 -11.08 16.89
CA SER A 47 -1.33 -11.11 15.44
C SER A 47 -0.27 -11.98 14.74
N PRO A 48 -0.56 -13.24 14.34
CA PRO A 48 0.49 -14.19 13.99
C PRO A 48 0.97 -14.12 12.55
N ASN A 49 0.39 -13.26 11.69
CA ASN A 49 0.63 -13.34 10.26
C ASN A 49 1.11 -12.03 9.64
N LYS A 50 2.17 -12.17 8.85
CA LYS A 50 2.59 -11.21 7.85
C LYS A 50 1.58 -11.26 6.71
N LEU A 51 1.04 -10.11 6.32
CA LEU A 51 0.23 -10.01 5.10
C LEU A 51 1.17 -9.75 3.93
N ARG A 52 0.99 -10.48 2.84
CA ARG A 52 1.81 -10.38 1.63
C ARG A 52 0.95 -10.05 0.43
N PHE A 53 1.34 -8.99 -0.27
CA PHE A 53 0.65 -8.50 -1.46
C PHE A 53 1.65 -8.47 -2.62
N PRO A 54 1.57 -9.41 -3.58
CA PRO A 54 2.30 -9.30 -4.84
C PRO A 54 1.84 -8.05 -5.58
N ILE A 55 2.80 -7.20 -5.97
CA ILE A 55 2.58 -5.99 -6.74
C ILE A 55 3.42 -6.03 -8.00
N ALA A 56 2.78 -5.77 -9.14
CA ALA A 56 3.42 -5.64 -10.44
C ALA A 56 3.10 -4.26 -11.04
N TRP A 57 4.11 -3.50 -11.39
CA TRP A 57 3.99 -2.30 -12.20
C TRP A 57 3.62 -2.69 -13.62
N MET A 58 2.46 -2.25 -14.06
CA MET A 58 1.98 -2.43 -15.44
C MET A 58 2.56 -1.36 -16.35
N ASN A 59 2.74 -0.15 -15.82
CA ASN A 59 3.43 0.97 -16.45
C ASN A 59 3.81 2.01 -15.38
N LYS A 60 4.37 3.16 -15.78
CA LYS A 60 4.81 4.24 -14.85
C LYS A 60 3.72 4.80 -13.93
N ASN A 61 2.44 4.62 -14.29
CA ASN A 61 1.29 5.21 -13.62
C ASN A 61 0.34 4.17 -13.03
N THR A 62 0.54 2.88 -13.33
CA THR A 62 -0.41 1.84 -13.01
C THR A 62 0.29 0.64 -12.38
N LEU A 63 -0.22 0.19 -11.24
CA LEU A 63 0.20 -1.05 -10.60
C LEU A 63 -1.00 -1.99 -10.47
N ARG A 64 -0.72 -3.28 -10.56
CA ARG A 64 -1.63 -4.37 -10.22
C ARG A 64 -1.19 -4.95 -8.88
N PHE A 65 -2.12 -5.17 -7.97
CA PHE A 65 -1.87 -5.89 -6.73
C PHE A 65 -2.90 -7.03 -6.62
N CYS A 66 -2.50 -8.15 -6.03
CA CYS A 66 -3.39 -9.30 -5.81
C CYS A 66 -3.43 -9.64 -4.31
N ASP A 67 -4.59 -10.08 -3.84
CA ASP A 67 -4.77 -10.57 -2.48
C ASP A 67 -4.48 -12.09 -2.37
N ALA A 68 -4.65 -12.65 -1.17
CA ALA A 68 -4.39 -14.06 -0.90
C ALA A 68 -5.39 -15.01 -1.59
N ASN A 69 -6.50 -14.50 -2.13
CA ASN A 69 -7.53 -15.27 -2.83
C ASN A 69 -7.41 -15.16 -4.37
N ASP A 70 -6.27 -14.67 -4.86
CA ASP A 70 -6.02 -14.39 -6.29
C ASP A 70 -6.97 -13.34 -6.89
N HIS A 71 -7.64 -12.54 -6.04
CA HIS A 71 -8.37 -11.38 -6.50
C HIS A 71 -7.38 -10.24 -6.76
N CYS A 72 -7.39 -9.70 -7.97
CA CYS A 72 -6.45 -8.68 -8.39
C CYS A 72 -7.14 -7.38 -8.77
N ASP A 73 -6.66 -6.31 -8.17
CA ASP A 73 -7.11 -4.95 -8.42
C ASP A 73 -6.00 -4.12 -9.07
N THR A 74 -6.40 -3.06 -9.76
CA THR A 74 -5.47 -2.13 -10.43
C THR A 74 -5.58 -0.76 -9.79
N LEU A 75 -4.47 -0.25 -9.26
CA LEU A 75 -4.38 1.13 -8.77
C LEU A 75 -3.69 1.99 -9.82
N SER A 76 -4.34 3.10 -10.17
CA SER A 76 -3.72 4.16 -10.95
C SER A 76 -3.23 5.24 -10.01
N ARG A 77 -2.03 5.75 -10.26
CA ARG A 77 -1.49 6.91 -9.55
C ARG A 77 -2.47 8.07 -9.75
N GLN A 78 -3.07 8.51 -8.66
CA GLN A 78 -3.83 9.76 -8.67
C GLN A 78 -2.80 10.88 -8.83
N GLU A 79 -2.93 11.70 -9.88
CA GLU A 79 -2.11 12.91 -9.99
C GLU A 79 -2.33 13.72 -8.71
N ALA A 80 -1.24 14.04 -8.01
CA ALA A 80 -1.34 14.94 -6.86
C ALA A 80 -2.08 16.19 -7.33
N PRO A 81 -3.07 16.69 -6.59
CA PRO A 81 -3.77 17.91 -6.98
C PRO A 81 -2.71 18.96 -7.27
N SER A 82 -2.60 19.36 -8.55
CA SER A 82 -1.68 20.41 -8.95
C SER A 82 -1.95 21.57 -8.01
N ALA A 83 -0.94 21.99 -7.24
CA ALA A 83 -1.02 23.23 -6.51
C ALA A 83 -1.32 24.31 -7.56
N ARG A 84 -2.59 24.72 -7.66
CA ARG A 84 -2.98 25.87 -8.46
C ARG A 84 -2.16 27.02 -7.88
N ARG A 85 -1.09 27.40 -8.58
CA ARG A 85 -0.42 28.68 -8.34
C ARG A 85 -1.52 29.73 -8.40
N PRO A 86 -1.77 30.51 -7.33
CA PRO A 86 -2.63 31.67 -7.46
C PRO A 86 -1.92 32.68 -8.36
N GLY A 87 -2.62 33.11 -9.41
CA GLY A 87 -2.49 34.42 -10.08
C GLY A 87 -1.09 34.88 -10.50
N SER A 88 -0.87 34.90 -11.82
CA SER A 88 -0.03 35.94 -12.43
C SER A 88 -0.81 37.25 -12.53
#